data_AF-A0A0Q5Z8S4-F1
#
_entry.id   AF-A0A0Q5Z8S4-F1
#
_cell.length_a   1.000
_cell.length_b   1.000
_cell.length_c   1.000
_cell.angle_alpha   90.00
_cell.angle_beta   90.00
_cell.angle_gamma   90.00
#
_symmetry.space_group_name_H-M   'P 1'
#
loop_
_entity.id
_entity.type
_entity.pdbx_description
1 polymer ?
#
loop_
_entity_poly.entity_id
_entity_poly.type
_entity_poly.pdbx_seq_one_letter_code
_entity_poly.pdbx_strand_id
1 'polypeptide(L)' 'MDVANILIVDDDPAVEITIRRRLERAGHHLTVAGEPLAAIDGCLEAEEPEDAHVRTGCR' A
#
# COMPACT_ATOMS: atom_id res chain seq x y z
N MET A 1 10.04 5.76 14.33
CA MET A 1 9.55 5.66 12.95
C MET A 1 8.42 4.67 13.03
N ASP A 2 7.19 5.12 12.83
CA ASP A 2 6.02 4.26 12.97
C ASP A 2 5.89 3.38 11.73
N VAL A 3 5.82 2.08 11.95
CA VAL A 3 5.65 1.08 10.89
C VAL A 3 4.16 1.00 10.57
N ALA A 4 3.83 0.98 9.28
CA ALA A 4 2.45 0.94 8.79
C ALA A 4 2.34 -0.10 7.69
N ASN A 5 1.14 -0.66 7.53
CA ASN A 5 0.80 -1.54 6.42
C ASN A 5 0.23 -0.68 5.28
N ILE A 6 0.87 -0.69 4.12
CA ILE A 6 0.50 0.16 2.99
C ILE A 6 0.23 -0.71 1.76
N LEU A 7 -0.94 -0.51 1.15
CA LEU A 7 -1.31 -1.11 -0.12
C LEU A 7 -1.05 -0.14 -1.28
N ILE A 8 -0.30 -0.59 -2.28
CA ILE A 8 -0.04 0.14 -3.51
C ILE A 8 -0.90 -0.46 -4.63
N VAL A 9 -1.66 0.40 -5.32
CA VAL A 9 -2.48 0.03 -6.49
C VAL A 9 -2.13 0.95 -7.64
N ASP A 10 -1.43 0.42 -8.64
CA ASP A 10 -1.03 1.16 -9.83
C ASP A 10 -0.93 0.20 -11.02
N ASP A 11 -1.42 0.61 -12.19
CA ASP A 11 -1.36 -0.18 -13.42
C ASP A 11 -0.02 -0.03 -14.15
N ASP A 12 0.81 0.96 -13.77
CA ASP A 12 2.16 1.14 -14.28
C ASP A 12 3.22 0.52 -13.33
N PRO A 13 3.92 -0.56 -13.76
CA PRO A 13 4.93 -1.22 -12.92
C PRO A 13 6.12 -0.31 -12.59
N ALA A 14 6.42 0.72 -13.40
CA ALA A 14 7.50 1.66 -13.10
C ALA A 14 7.16 2.58 -11.92
N VAL A 15 5.88 2.97 -11.80
CA VAL A 15 5.39 3.80 -10.70
C VAL A 15 5.35 3.00 -9.40
N GLU A 16 4.81 1.77 -9.46
CA GLU A 16 4.79 0.84 -8.32
C GLU A 16 6.18 0.62 -7.72
N ILE A 17 7.17 0.26 -8.55
CA ILE A 17 8.55 0.02 -8.12
C ILE A 17 9.15 1.27 -7.44
N THR A 18 8.81 2.47 -7.94
CA THR A 18 9.32 3.73 -7.40
C THR A 18 8.75 4.01 -6.02
N ILE A 19 7.43 3.86 -5.85
CA ILE A 19 6.73 4.06 -4.58
C ILE A 19 7.16 3.02 -3.55
N ARG A 20 7.22 1.74 -3.95
CA ARG A 20 7.67 0.62 -3.12
C ARG A 20 9.05 0.87 -2.51
N ARG A 21 10.04 1.23 -3.34
CA ARG A 21 11.41 1.51 -2.87
C ARG A 21 11.47 2.66 -1.86
N ARG A 22 10.58 3.64 -1.95
CA ARG A 22 10.58 4.79 -1.04
C ARG A 22 9.97 4.42 0.31
N LEU A 23 8.91 3.62 0.32
CA LEU A 23 8.23 3.21 1.54
C LEU A 23 8.93 2.04 2.27
N GLU A 24 9.51 1.08 1.53
CA GLU A 24 10.36 0.03 2.12
C GLU A 24 11.55 0.64 2.86
N ARG A 25 12.21 1.65 2.26
CA ARG A 25 13.33 2.37 2.89
C ARG A 25 12.93 3.15 4.14
N ALA A 26 11.66 3.51 4.26
CA ALA A 26 11.12 4.14 5.48
C ALA A 26 10.75 3.11 6.56
N GLY A 27 10.83 1.81 6.25
CA GLY A 27 10.57 0.71 7.19
C GLY A 27 9.11 0.24 7.23
N HIS A 28 8.28 0.61 6.25
CA HIS A 28 6.88 0.19 6.20
C HIS A 28 6.71 -1.19 5.56
N HIS A 29 5.64 -1.89 5.94
CA HIS A 29 5.26 -3.16 5.33
C HIS A 29 4.34 -2.90 4.14
N LEU A 30 4.63 -3.49 2.99
CA LEU A 30 3.96 -3.15 1.74
C LEU A 30 3.30 -4.37 1.10
N THR A 31 2.09 -4.15 0.59
CA THR A 31 1.37 -5.06 -0.30
C THR A 31 1.15 -4.37 -1.63
N VAL A 32 1.30 -5.11 -2.73
CA VAL A 32 1.13 -4.59 -4.09
C VAL A 32 -0.04 -5.32 -4.74
N ALA A 33 -0.94 -4.56 -5.36
CA ALA A 33 -2.00 -5.09 -6.20
C ALA A 33 -2.02 -4.36 -7.55
N GLY A 34 -1.85 -5.10 -8.65
CA GLY A 34 -1.90 -4.54 -10.01
C GLY A 34 -3.31 -4.25 -10.52
N GLU A 35 -4.34 -4.66 -9.78
CA GLU A 35 -5.74 -4.45 -10.14
C GLU A 35 -6.53 -3.97 -8.91
N PRO A 36 -7.46 -3.00 -9.06
CA PRO A 36 -8.25 -2.48 -7.95
C PRO A 36 -9.08 -3.54 -7.21
N LEU A 37 -9.52 -4.60 -7.91
CA LEU A 37 -10.30 -5.66 -7.28
C LEU A 37 -9.44 -6.53 -6.37
N ALA A 38 -8.23 -6.89 -6.82
CA ALA A 38 -7.25 -7.62 -6.00
C ALA A 38 -6.78 -6.80 -4.80
N ALA A 39 -6.75 -5.47 -4.93
CA ALA A 39 -6.45 -4.56 -3.84
C ALA A 39 -7.51 -4.63 -2.72
N ILE A 40 -8.79 -4.65 -3.09
CA ILE A 40 -9.90 -4.72 -2.14
C ILE A 40 -9.89 -6.06 -1.37
N ASP A 41 -9.64 -7.17 -2.07
CA ASP A 41 -9.51 -8.49 -1.41
C ASP A 41 -8.32 -8.53 -0.45
N GLY A 42 -7.17 -7.96 -0.83
CA GLY A 42 -5.99 -7.88 0.04
C GLY A 42 -6.18 -6.99 1.28
N CYS A 43 -7.03 -5.96 1.19
CA CYS A 43 -7.42 -5.14 2.35
C CYS A 43 -8.30 -5.89 3.36
N LEU A 44 -9.03 -6.93 2.94
CA LEU A 44 -9.94 -7.69 3.81
C LEU A 44 -9.21 -8.76 4.64
N GLU A 45 -8.00 -9.17 4.24
CA GLU A 45 -7.17 -10.16 4.96
C GLU A 45 -6.09 -9.53 5.84
N ALA A 46 -5.82 -8.22 5.70
CA ALA A 46 -4.88 -7.52 6.55
C ALA A 46 -5.59 -7.13 7.86
N GLU A 47 -5.30 -7.86 8.93
CA GLU A 47 -5.67 -7.52 10.31
C GLU A 47 -5.43 -6.01 10.55
N GLU A 48 -6.50 -5.30 10.96
CA GLU A 48 -6.57 -3.84 11.09
C GLU A 48 -5.35 -3.29 11.88
N PRO A 49 -4.51 -2.42 11.30
CA PRO A 49 -3.45 -1.78 12.04
C PRO A 49 -4.06 -0.66 12.90
N GLU A 50 -3.82 -0.72 14.20
CA GLU A 50 -4.37 0.17 15.23
C GLU A 50 -4.05 1.68 15.06
N ASP A 51 -3.24 2.07 14.07
CA ASP A 51 -2.93 3.47 13.75
C ASP A 51 -2.69 3.74 12.24
N ALA A 52 -3.43 3.07 11.34
CA ALA A 52 -3.29 3.29 9.90
C ALA A 52 -3.91 4.62 9.41
N HIS A 53 -3.17 5.73 9.56
CA HIS A 53 -3.56 7.03 8.98
C HIS A 53 -3.02 7.20 7.55
N VAL A 54 -3.61 6.52 6.57
CA VAL A 54 -3.41 6.85 5.15
C VAL A 54 -4.76 6.95 4.44
N ARG A 55 -5.16 8.18 4.11
CA ARG A 55 -6.30 8.48 3.24
C ARG A 55 -5.80 8.79 1.84
N THR A 56 -6.11 7.95 0.86
CA THR A 56 -5.98 8.27 -0.57
C THR A 56 -7.32 8.77 -1.09
N GLY A 57 -7.39 10.06 -1.41
CA GLY A 57 -8.51 10.69 -2.10
C GLY A 57 -8.15 10.91 -3.57
N CYS A 58 -8.90 10.27 -4.47
CA CYS A 58 -8.91 10.64 -5.89
C CYS A 58 -9.89 11.80 -6.07
N ARG A 59 -9.48 12.88 -6.77
CA ARG A 59 -10.36 13.99 -7.14
C ARG A 59 -10.76 13.87 -8.61
#